data_AF-A0AAE1GUZ4-F1
#
_entry.id   AF-A0AAE1GUZ4-F1
#
_cell.length_a   1.000
_cell.length_b   1.000
_cell.length_c   1.000
_cell.angle_alpha   90.00
_cell.angle_beta   90.00
_cell.angle_gamma   90.00
#
_symmetry.space_group_name_H-M   'P 1'
#
loop_
_entity.id
_entity.type
_entity.pdbx_description
1 polymer ?
#
loop_
_entity_poly.entity_id
_entity_poly.type
_entity_poly.pdbx_seq_one_letter_code
_entity_poly.pdbx_strand_id
1 'polypeptide(L)'
;MTVKCGCKKSNCDTKRCKCFKASSFCSSDCLCESQKCQNQKVKEEKDIVTWEEMETWYTTELAQLRKLKEISEKVPENLKKKFLTIKSLGISTEIDGAVQMMEQVNFQQKGEIILNNILTEAEWEEFNNGLQQCQFCGRKFVKYRWEKHEPICQRISRSHACAE
;
A
#
# COMPACT_ATOMS: atom_id res chain seq x y z
N MET A 1 3.37 1.19 -44.31
CA MET A 1 3.49 -0.29 -44.39
C MET A 1 3.51 -0.85 -42.98
N THR A 2 2.55 -1.69 -42.61
CA THR A 2 2.55 -2.37 -41.30
C THR A 2 3.68 -3.39 -41.22
N VAL A 3 4.60 -3.21 -40.28
CA VAL A 3 5.77 -4.10 -40.11
C VAL A 3 5.35 -5.35 -39.34
N LYS A 4 5.25 -6.48 -40.04
CA LYS A 4 4.93 -7.80 -39.46
C LYS A 4 6.21 -8.56 -39.11
N CYS A 5 6.28 -9.19 -37.92
CA CYS A 5 7.42 -10.02 -37.51
C CYS A 5 7.14 -11.53 -37.69
N GLY A 6 8.20 -12.36 -37.67
CA GLY A 6 8.12 -13.82 -37.74
C GLY A 6 9.10 -14.49 -36.80
N CYS A 7 9.16 -14.01 -35.56
CA CYS A 7 10.12 -14.46 -34.56
C CYS A 7 9.77 -15.86 -34.08
N LYS A 8 10.72 -16.81 -34.18
CA LYS A 8 10.57 -18.19 -33.68
C LYS A 8 11.44 -18.52 -32.45
N LYS A 9 12.57 -17.82 -32.30
CA LYS A 9 13.57 -18.06 -31.24
C LYS A 9 13.61 -17.00 -30.13
N SER A 10 12.98 -15.86 -30.36
CA SER A 10 12.95 -14.73 -29.43
C SER A 10 11.51 -14.40 -29.10
N ASN A 11 11.26 -14.00 -27.86
CA ASN A 11 9.93 -13.68 -27.33
C ASN A 11 9.46 -12.27 -27.72
N CYS A 12 9.99 -11.72 -28.82
CA CYS A 12 9.69 -10.39 -29.36
C CYS A 12 10.05 -9.20 -28.45
N ASP A 13 10.91 -9.41 -27.46
CA ASP A 13 11.36 -8.47 -26.42
C ASP A 13 12.71 -7.78 -26.73
N THR A 14 13.30 -8.06 -27.88
CA THR A 14 14.60 -7.53 -28.29
C THR A 14 14.55 -6.89 -29.67
N LYS A 15 15.56 -6.06 -29.99
CA LYS A 15 15.70 -5.42 -31.33
C LYS A 15 15.83 -6.40 -32.50
N ARG A 16 15.92 -7.72 -32.25
CA ARG A 16 15.82 -8.77 -33.27
C ARG A 16 14.40 -8.89 -33.84
N CYS A 17 13.38 -8.52 -33.07
CA CYS A 17 12.01 -8.40 -33.54
C CYS A 17 11.81 -7.07 -34.28
N LYS A 18 11.26 -7.11 -35.49
CA LYS A 18 11.01 -5.91 -36.31
C LYS A 18 9.98 -4.98 -35.68
N CYS A 19 8.94 -5.54 -35.05
CA CYS A 19 7.91 -4.75 -34.37
C CYS A 19 8.50 -4.01 -33.17
N PHE A 20 9.26 -4.71 -32.32
CA PHE A 20 9.94 -4.14 -31.16
C PHE A 20 10.98 -3.08 -31.55
N LYS A 21 11.79 -3.35 -32.59
CA LYS A 21 12.76 -2.38 -33.12
C LYS A 21 12.08 -1.10 -33.65
N ALA A 22 10.86 -1.23 -34.17
CA ALA A 22 10.05 -0.11 -34.64
C ALA A 22 9.17 0.51 -33.53
N SER A 23 9.38 0.15 -32.26
CA SER A 23 8.57 0.59 -31.12
C SER A 23 7.06 0.37 -31.33
N SER A 24 6.70 -0.74 -31.99
CA SER A 24 5.33 -1.12 -32.29
C SER A 24 5.01 -2.48 -31.66
N PHE A 25 3.78 -2.63 -31.15
CA PHE A 25 3.30 -3.89 -30.61
C PHE A 25 3.01 -4.91 -31.72
N CYS A 26 3.31 -6.17 -31.44
CA CYS A 26 2.90 -7.30 -32.26
C CYS A 26 1.37 -7.42 -32.19
N SER A 27 0.72 -7.41 -33.35
CA SER A 27 -0.70 -7.69 -33.50
C SER A 27 -0.94 -9.15 -33.94
N SER A 28 -2.20 -9.54 -34.08
CA SER A 28 -2.62 -10.83 -34.66
C SER A 28 -2.11 -11.07 -36.08
N ASP A 29 -1.65 -10.02 -36.76
CA ASP A 29 -1.02 -10.11 -38.08
C ASP A 29 0.42 -10.62 -38.06
N CYS A 30 1.05 -10.72 -36.89
CA CYS A 30 2.42 -11.21 -36.77
C CYS A 30 2.47 -12.74 -36.83
N LEU A 31 3.55 -13.27 -37.41
CA LEU A 31 3.81 -14.71 -37.52
C LEU A 31 4.58 -15.26 -36.30
N CYS A 32 4.78 -14.45 -35.25
CA CYS A 32 5.34 -14.92 -33.98
C CYS A 32 4.29 -15.71 -33.20
N GLU A 33 4.73 -16.66 -32.39
CA GLU A 33 3.84 -17.45 -31.54
C GLU A 33 3.23 -16.56 -30.45
N SER A 34 1.90 -16.37 -30.49
CA SER A 34 1.23 -15.39 -29.63
C SER A 34 1.40 -15.69 -28.13
N GLN A 35 1.44 -16.97 -27.76
CA GLN A 35 1.63 -17.43 -26.39
C GLN A 35 3.02 -17.09 -25.81
N LYS A 36 4.03 -16.88 -26.66
CA LYS A 36 5.41 -16.56 -26.24
C LYS A 36 5.81 -15.12 -26.56
N CYS A 37 4.91 -14.33 -27.14
CA CYS A 37 5.19 -12.98 -27.58
C CYS A 37 4.98 -11.99 -26.42
N GLN A 38 6.08 -11.43 -25.90
CA GLN A 38 6.09 -10.43 -24.83
C GLN A 38 5.86 -9.01 -25.35
N ASN A 39 5.82 -8.82 -26.67
CA ASN A 39 5.55 -7.53 -27.30
C ASN A 39 4.12 -7.43 -27.82
N GLN A 40 3.16 -8.01 -27.12
CA GLN A 40 1.74 -7.78 -27.37
C GLN A 40 1.24 -6.64 -26.49
N LYS A 41 0.15 -5.99 -26.91
CA LYS A 41 -0.54 -5.05 -26.04
C LYS A 41 -1.12 -5.84 -24.86
N VAL A 42 -0.61 -5.58 -23.66
CA VAL A 42 -1.17 -6.14 -22.43
C VAL A 42 -2.64 -5.69 -22.40
N LYS A 43 -3.58 -6.64 -22.39
CA LYS A 43 -4.94 -6.31 -21.99
C LYS A 43 -4.81 -5.85 -20.55
N GLU A 44 -5.18 -4.62 -20.26
CA GLU A 44 -5.42 -4.18 -18.89
C GLU A 44 -6.57 -5.03 -18.35
N GLU A 45 -6.26 -6.23 -17.88
CA GLU A 45 -7.09 -6.92 -16.91
C GLU A 45 -7.06 -6.03 -15.69
N LYS A 46 -8.11 -5.22 -15.55
CA LYS A 46 -8.48 -4.67 -14.27
C LYS A 46 -8.76 -5.89 -13.41
N ASP A 47 -7.76 -6.35 -12.66
CA ASP A 47 -7.96 -7.24 -11.54
C ASP A 47 -8.95 -6.52 -10.62
N ILE A 48 -10.22 -6.90 -10.71
CA ILE A 48 -11.26 -6.44 -9.80
C ILE A 48 -10.97 -7.18 -8.49
N VAL A 49 -10.03 -6.64 -7.72
CA VAL A 49 -9.78 -7.06 -6.34
C VAL A 49 -11.05 -6.80 -5.57
N THR A 50 -11.67 -7.85 -5.04
CA THR A 50 -12.90 -7.71 -4.27
C THR A 50 -12.60 -7.00 -2.95
N TRP A 51 -13.59 -6.31 -2.39
CA TRP A 51 -13.43 -5.63 -1.09
C TRP A 51 -13.03 -6.60 0.03
N GLU A 52 -13.48 -7.85 -0.04
CA GLU A 52 -13.15 -8.91 0.91
C GLU A 52 -11.68 -9.33 0.82
N GLU A 53 -11.14 -9.47 -0.40
CA GLU A 53 -9.72 -9.75 -0.64
C GLU A 53 -8.84 -8.57 -0.19
N MET A 54 -9.29 -7.34 -0.47
CA MET A 54 -8.58 -6.13 -0.06
C MET A 54 -8.57 -5.96 1.46
N GLU A 55 -9.69 -6.19 2.15
CA GLU A 55 -9.81 -6.13 3.61
C GLU A 55 -8.96 -7.22 4.30
N THR A 56 -8.89 -8.41 3.70
CA THR A 56 -8.03 -9.51 4.16
C THR A 56 -6.54 -9.15 4.04
N TRP A 57 -6.14 -8.52 2.94
CA TRP A 57 -4.77 -8.05 2.74
C TRP A 57 -4.38 -7.00 3.80
N TYR A 58 -5.20 -5.96 3.98
CA TYR A 58 -4.95 -4.92 4.99
C TYR A 58 -4.87 -5.47 6.42
N THR A 59 -5.76 -6.39 6.79
CA THR A 59 -5.77 -6.96 8.15
C THR A 59 -4.56 -7.86 8.38
N THR A 60 -4.14 -8.63 7.37
CA THR A 60 -2.95 -9.48 7.43
C THR A 60 -1.68 -8.64 7.59
N GLU A 61 -1.54 -7.58 6.79
CA GLU A 61 -0.39 -6.70 6.82
C GLU A 61 -0.31 -5.90 8.13
N LEU A 62 -1.43 -5.40 8.64
CA LEU A 62 -1.49 -4.78 9.97
C LEU A 62 -1.14 -5.75 11.10
N ALA A 63 -1.55 -7.02 11.02
CA ALA A 63 -1.18 -8.03 11.99
C ALA A 63 0.33 -8.34 11.94
N GLN A 64 0.93 -8.38 10.74
CA GLN A 64 2.37 -8.54 10.57
C GLN A 64 3.14 -7.33 11.13
N LEU A 65 2.69 -6.11 10.85
CA LEU A 65 3.30 -4.89 11.39
C LEU A 65 3.22 -4.83 12.92
N ARG A 66 2.11 -5.25 13.52
CA ARG A 66 1.98 -5.35 14.99
C ARG A 66 2.97 -6.37 15.57
N LYS A 67 3.11 -7.54 14.96
CA LYS A 67 4.10 -8.55 15.38
C LYS A 67 5.53 -8.03 15.26
N LEU A 68 5.87 -7.34 14.16
CA LEU A 68 7.19 -6.74 13.96
C LEU A 68 7.47 -5.64 14.99
N LYS A 69 6.47 -4.81 15.33
CA LYS A 69 6.57 -3.80 16.38
C LYS A 69 6.81 -4.44 17.74
N GLU A 70 6.08 -5.49 18.10
CA GLU A 70 6.27 -6.22 19.36
C GLU A 70 7.66 -6.88 19.44
N ILE A 71 8.14 -7.47 18.34
CA ILE A 71 9.51 -8.00 18.25
C ILE A 71 10.53 -6.86 18.43
N SER A 72 10.34 -5.73 17.74
CA SER A 72 11.20 -4.54 17.86
C SER A 72 11.24 -3.97 19.28
N GLU A 73 10.13 -4.03 20.04
CA GLU A 73 10.02 -3.60 21.44
C GLU A 73 10.60 -4.61 22.45
N LYS A 74 10.73 -5.89 22.09
CA LYS A 74 11.43 -6.92 22.90
C LYS A 74 12.93 -7.01 22.60
N VAL A 75 13.34 -6.68 21.38
CA VAL A 75 14.73 -6.54 20.92
C VAL A 75 15.53 -5.31 21.45
N PRO A 76 15.02 -4.32 22.21
CA PRO A 76 15.81 -3.21 22.70
C PRO A 76 16.67 -3.55 23.91
N GLU A 77 16.23 -4.34 24.89
CA GLU A 77 16.96 -4.50 26.17
C GLU A 77 18.35 -5.14 25.99
N ASN A 78 18.42 -6.25 25.26
CA ASN A 78 19.66 -7.00 25.06
C ASN A 78 20.64 -6.28 24.13
N LEU A 79 20.13 -5.48 23.18
CA LEU A 79 20.95 -4.64 22.31
C LEU A 79 21.33 -3.32 22.98
N LYS A 80 20.45 -2.71 23.79
CA LYS A 80 20.75 -1.51 24.59
C LYS A 80 21.89 -1.78 25.57
N LYS A 81 21.87 -2.92 26.27
CA LYS A 81 22.96 -3.30 27.18
C LYS A 81 24.28 -3.48 26.42
N LYS A 82 24.27 -4.20 25.29
CA LYS A 82 25.46 -4.35 24.43
C LYS A 82 25.94 -3.01 23.86
N PHE A 83 25.03 -2.13 23.45
CA PHE A 83 25.34 -0.79 22.95
C PHE A 83 25.96 0.09 24.04
N LEU A 84 25.40 0.08 25.26
CA LEU A 84 25.96 0.79 26.41
C LEU A 84 27.36 0.27 26.77
N THR A 85 27.58 -1.05 26.70
CA THR A 85 28.91 -1.64 26.89
C THR A 85 29.88 -1.19 25.81
N ILE A 86 29.50 -1.24 24.52
CA ILE A 86 30.34 -0.77 23.40
C ILE A 86 30.65 0.73 23.53
N LYS A 87 29.66 1.54 23.93
CA LYS A 87 29.82 2.97 24.20
C LYS A 87 30.78 3.23 25.36
N SER A 88 30.70 2.43 26.43
CA SER A 88 31.61 2.54 27.58
C SER A 88 33.06 2.13 27.28
N LEU A 89 33.25 1.29 26.25
CA LEU A 89 34.57 0.84 25.79
C LEU A 89 35.23 1.81 24.80
N GLY A 90 34.56 2.91 24.41
CA GLY A 90 35.15 3.94 23.55
C GLY A 90 35.34 3.53 22.08
N ILE A 91 34.70 2.45 21.63
CA ILE A 91 34.84 1.90 20.26
C ILE A 91 33.95 2.66 19.24
N SER A 92 33.06 3.55 19.71
CA SER A 92 31.90 4.09 18.96
C SER A 92 32.12 5.40 18.19
N THR A 93 33.35 5.87 17.98
CA THR A 93 33.54 7.20 17.37
C THR A 93 33.12 7.27 15.90
N GLU A 94 33.13 6.15 15.18
CA GLU A 94 32.76 6.08 13.76
C GLU A 94 31.26 5.84 13.55
N ILE A 95 30.57 5.21 14.51
CA ILE A 95 29.14 4.89 14.43
C ILE A 95 28.30 6.11 14.85
N ASP A 96 28.76 6.87 15.84
CA ASP A 96 28.03 8.04 16.35
C ASP A 96 27.85 9.11 15.26
N GLY A 97 28.87 9.31 14.40
CA GLY A 97 28.78 10.20 13.24
C GLY A 97 27.77 9.72 12.19
N ALA A 98 27.72 8.42 11.90
CA ALA A 98 26.75 7.86 10.97
C ALA A 98 25.30 7.92 11.49
N VAL A 99 25.10 7.74 12.80
CA VAL A 99 23.79 7.88 13.47
C VAL A 99 23.32 9.34 13.42
N GLN A 100 24.20 10.30 13.67
CA GLN A 100 23.88 11.73 13.56
C GLN A 100 23.47 12.15 12.13
N MET A 101 24.09 11.55 11.11
CA MET A 101 23.71 11.79 9.72
C MET A 101 22.34 11.18 9.36
N MET A 102 21.95 10.06 10.00
CA MET A 102 20.64 9.45 9.82
C MET A 102 19.51 10.20 10.55
N GLU A 103 19.80 10.84 11.69
CA GLU A 103 18.84 11.67 12.44
C GLU A 103 18.38 12.93 11.68
N GLN A 104 19.18 13.39 10.71
CA GLN A 104 18.83 14.52 9.85
C GLN A 104 17.87 14.16 8.70
N VAL A 105 17.51 12.88 8.52
CA VAL A 105 16.47 12.48 7.58
C VAL A 105 15.11 12.72 8.23
N ASN A 106 14.55 13.91 7.98
CA ASN A 106 13.30 14.36 8.57
C ASN A 106 12.12 13.46 8.16
N PHE A 107 11.66 12.61 9.09
CA PHE A 107 10.53 11.68 8.90
C PHE A 107 9.18 12.41 8.73
N GLN A 108 9.10 13.72 8.99
CA GLN A 108 7.87 14.49 8.89
C GLN A 108 7.43 14.76 7.44
N GLN A 109 8.31 14.68 6.44
CA GLN A 109 7.92 14.97 5.05
C GLN A 109 7.07 13.89 4.37
N LYS A 110 6.99 12.66 4.91
CA LYS A 110 6.17 11.59 4.31
C LYS A 110 4.68 11.67 4.66
N GLY A 111 4.29 12.41 5.70
CA GLY A 111 2.89 12.53 6.12
C GLY A 111 2.10 13.60 5.39
N GLU A 112 2.73 14.73 5.05
CA GLU A 112 2.05 15.87 4.42
C GLU A 112 2.09 15.88 2.89
N ILE A 113 3.08 15.21 2.28
CA ILE A 113 3.22 15.18 0.81
C ILE A 113 2.21 14.21 0.16
N ILE A 114 1.59 13.31 0.94
CA ILE A 114 0.57 12.36 0.47
C ILE A 114 -0.80 12.70 1.05
N LEU A 115 -1.23 13.96 1.00
CA LEU A 115 -2.67 14.26 1.16
C LEU A 115 -3.10 15.46 0.30
N ASN A 116 -2.20 16.41 0.07
CA ASN A 116 -2.51 17.65 -0.66
C ASN A 116 -2.75 17.48 -2.18
N ASN A 117 -2.62 16.28 -2.72
CA ASN A 117 -2.82 15.97 -4.15
C ASN A 117 -3.95 14.98 -4.43
N ILE A 118 -4.72 14.57 -3.42
CA ILE A 118 -5.74 13.51 -3.60
C ILE A 118 -7.16 14.08 -3.68
N LEU A 119 -7.47 15.15 -2.95
CA LEU A 119 -8.78 15.82 -2.97
C LEU A 119 -8.60 17.31 -2.68
N THR A 120 -9.29 18.16 -3.44
CA THR A 120 -9.42 19.60 -3.17
C THR A 120 -10.22 19.84 -1.88
N GLU A 121 -10.10 21.02 -1.28
CA GLU A 121 -10.85 21.43 -0.09
C GLU A 121 -12.37 21.21 -0.26
N ALA A 122 -12.90 21.52 -1.44
CA ALA A 122 -14.32 21.37 -1.76
C ALA A 122 -14.75 19.89 -1.82
N GLU A 123 -13.93 19.01 -2.38
CA GLU A 123 -14.19 17.57 -2.43
C GLU A 123 -14.10 16.93 -1.03
N TRP A 124 -13.21 17.44 -0.16
CA TRP A 124 -13.12 17.05 1.24
C TRP A 124 -14.36 17.46 2.05
N GLU A 125 -14.87 18.67 1.84
CA GLU A 125 -16.10 19.14 2.48
C GLU A 125 -17.31 18.32 2.05
N GLU A 126 -17.46 18.05 0.75
CA GLU A 126 -18.56 17.21 0.24
C GLU A 126 -18.51 15.80 0.82
N PHE A 127 -17.32 15.19 0.89
CA PHE A 127 -17.13 13.88 1.52
C PHE A 127 -17.51 13.90 3.01
N ASN A 128 -17.07 14.91 3.76
CA ASN A 128 -17.39 15.06 5.18
C ASN A 128 -18.89 15.29 5.42
N ASN A 129 -19.56 16.03 4.53
CA ASN A 129 -21.01 16.25 4.58
C ASN A 129 -21.80 14.97 4.26
N GLY A 130 -21.24 14.06 3.46
CA GLY A 130 -21.83 12.76 3.17
C GLY A 130 -21.78 11.73 4.32
N LEU A 131 -21.02 11.99 5.38
CA LEU A 131 -20.89 11.08 6.51
C LEU A 131 -22.13 11.13 7.43
N GLN A 132 -22.70 9.96 7.70
CA GLN A 132 -23.81 9.79 8.62
C GLN A 132 -23.31 9.64 10.06
N GLN A 133 -23.87 10.45 10.97
CA GLN A 133 -23.54 10.37 12.39
C GLN A 133 -24.45 9.36 13.10
N CYS A 134 -23.87 8.46 13.88
CA CYS A 134 -24.62 7.52 14.71
C CYS A 134 -25.21 8.24 15.93
N GLN A 135 -26.53 8.15 16.12
CA GLN A 135 -27.23 8.80 17.24
C GLN A 135 -26.90 8.18 18.61
N PHE A 136 -26.37 6.95 18.66
CA PHE A 136 -26.07 6.24 19.90
C PHE A 136 -24.64 6.45 20.40
N CYS A 137 -23.67 6.66 19.50
CA CYS A 137 -22.25 6.81 19.88
C CYS A 137 -21.57 8.06 19.32
N GLY A 138 -22.25 8.88 18.51
CA GLY A 138 -21.74 10.14 17.97
C GLY A 138 -20.67 10.02 16.88
N ARG A 139 -20.22 8.81 16.53
CA ARG A 139 -19.23 8.58 15.45
C ARG A 139 -19.83 8.80 14.06
N LYS A 140 -19.03 9.33 13.15
CA LYS A 140 -19.38 9.57 11.74
C LYS A 140 -18.90 8.41 10.86
N PHE A 141 -19.76 7.97 9.95
CA PHE A 141 -19.49 6.84 9.07
C PHE A 141 -20.01 7.12 7.66
N VAL A 142 -19.35 6.54 6.66
CA VAL A 142 -19.92 6.43 5.30
C VAL A 142 -21.21 5.60 5.32
N LYS A 143 -22.20 5.97 4.49
CA LYS A 143 -23.56 5.42 4.52
C LYS A 143 -23.64 3.89 4.67
N TYR A 144 -22.92 3.14 3.83
CA TYR A 144 -22.96 1.66 3.87
C TYR A 144 -22.40 1.06 5.18
N ARG A 145 -21.43 1.72 5.83
CA ARG A 145 -20.91 1.30 7.13
C ARG A 145 -21.86 1.70 8.24
N TRP A 146 -22.47 2.88 8.12
CA TRP A 146 -23.48 3.36 9.06
C TRP A 146 -24.67 2.41 9.13
N GLU A 147 -25.21 1.96 8.00
CA GLU A 147 -26.34 1.00 7.93
C GLU A 147 -26.06 -0.32 8.67
N LYS A 148 -24.81 -0.82 8.63
CA LYS A 148 -24.41 -2.01 9.39
C LYS A 148 -24.12 -1.70 10.86
N HIS A 149 -23.55 -0.52 11.14
CA HIS A 149 -23.15 -0.10 12.48
C HIS A 149 -24.35 0.23 13.37
N GLU A 150 -25.30 1.02 12.87
CA GLU A 150 -26.43 1.55 13.65
C GLU A 150 -27.22 0.47 14.41
N PRO A 151 -27.70 -0.63 13.82
CA PRO A 151 -28.50 -1.64 14.53
C PRO A 151 -27.68 -2.43 15.56
N ILE A 152 -26.36 -2.52 15.39
CA ILE A 152 -25.46 -3.13 16.39
C ILE A 152 -25.25 -2.15 17.53
N CYS A 153 -24.95 -0.89 17.21
CA CYS A 153 -24.71 0.15 18.19
C CYS A 153 -25.94 0.43 19.05
N GLN A 154 -27.14 0.39 18.46
CA GLN A 154 -28.42 0.53 19.16
C GLN A 154 -28.64 -0.59 20.18
N ARG A 155 -28.26 -1.84 19.85
CA ARG A 155 -28.37 -2.96 20.79
C ARG A 155 -27.41 -2.79 21.97
N ILE A 156 -26.17 -2.39 21.68
CA ILE A 156 -25.13 -2.17 22.69
C ILE A 156 -25.51 -1.01 23.62
N SER A 157 -26.01 0.10 23.07
CA SER A 157 -26.42 1.27 23.87
C SER A 157 -27.63 0.95 24.76
N ARG A 158 -28.57 0.13 24.29
CA ARG A 158 -29.70 -0.35 25.10
C ARG A 158 -29.28 -1.31 26.20
N SER A 159 -28.31 -2.19 25.96
CA SER A 159 -27.80 -3.10 27.00
C SER A 159 -27.06 -2.39 28.14
N HIS A 160 -26.50 -1.20 27.90
CA HIS A 160 -25.94 -0.37 28.97
C HIS A 160 -27.00 0.44 29.75
N ALA A 161 -28.23 0.54 29.25
CA ALA A 161 -29.31 1.31 29.88
C ALA A 161 -30.18 0.48 30.87
N CYS A 162 -30.03 -0.85 30.93
CA CYS A 162 -30.73 -1.74 31.88
C CYS A 162 -29.81 -2.30 32.98
N ALA A 163 -28.73 -1.60 33.31
CA ALA A 163 -27.89 -1.88 34.47
C ALA A 163 -28.12 -0.79 35.53
N GLU A 164 -29.34 -0.74 36.06
CA GLU A 164 -29.68 -0.06 37.32
C GLU A 164 -30.43 -1.05 38.23
#